data_AF-A0A5R2MW13-F1
#
_entry.id   AF-A0A5R2MW13-F1
#
_cell.length_a   1.000
_cell.length_b   1.000
_cell.length_c   1.000
_cell.angle_alpha   90.00
_cell.angle_beta   90.00
_cell.angle_gamma   90.00
#
_symmetry.space_group_name_H-M   'P 1'
#
loop_
_entity.id
_entity.type
_entity.pdbx_description
1 polymer ?
#
loop_
_entity_poly.entity_id
_entity_poly.type
_entity_poly.pdbx_seq_one_letter_code
_entity_poly.pdbx_strand_id
1 'polypeptide(L)'
;AQRALLRTPSSHGEAATSGREAVLALFRQVAREGRRMLTEPEAKAAISAYGIPVPETIIARSPAKVGQAAGRLLKTSEQVVVKLLSEAISHKSDVGGAVLGIAAA
;
A
#
# COMPACT_ATOMS: atom_id res chain seq x y z
N ALA A 1 20.75 -28.73 22.13
CA ALA A 1 19.52 -27.90 22.24
C ALA A 1 19.83 -26.43 22.57
N GLN A 2 20.51 -26.12 23.68
CA GLN A 2 20.72 -24.73 24.16
C GLN A 2 21.53 -23.80 23.23
N ARG A 3 22.43 -24.34 22.41
CA ARG A 3 23.23 -23.57 21.42
C ARG A 3 22.41 -22.99 20.26
N ALA A 4 21.24 -23.54 19.95
CA ALA A 4 20.38 -23.02 18.88
C ALA A 4 19.64 -21.74 19.27
N LEU A 5 19.39 -21.54 20.57
CA LEU A 5 18.67 -20.38 21.12
C LEU A 5 19.52 -19.09 21.15
N LEU A 6 20.84 -19.19 20.94
CA LEU A 6 21.78 -18.06 20.91
C LEU A 6 22.14 -17.60 19.49
N ARG A 7 21.58 -18.22 18.45
CA ARG A 7 21.85 -17.83 17.07
C ARG A 7 20.78 -16.86 16.62
N THR A 8 21.16 -15.60 16.40
CA THR A 8 20.39 -14.71 15.55
C THR A 8 20.37 -15.33 14.15
N PRO A 9 19.21 -15.69 13.59
CA PRO A 9 19.14 -16.15 12.21
C PRO A 9 19.80 -15.10 11.32
N SER A 10 20.55 -15.54 10.32
CA SER A 10 21.07 -14.68 9.28
C SER A 10 19.92 -13.84 8.73
N SER A 11 20.05 -12.51 8.70
CA SER A 11 19.07 -11.58 8.10
C SER A 11 18.97 -11.72 6.58
N HIS A 12 19.50 -12.82 6.01
CA HIS A 12 19.86 -12.95 4.62
C HIS A 12 18.63 -13.28 3.78
N GLY A 13 18.12 -12.24 3.15
CA GLY A 13 17.65 -12.33 1.77
C GLY A 13 18.16 -11.08 1.05
N GLU A 14 18.86 -11.21 -0.08
CA GLU A 14 19.22 -10.06 -0.93
C GLU A 14 17.99 -9.21 -1.30
N ALA A 15 16.82 -9.85 -1.38
CA ALA A 15 15.51 -9.21 -1.52
C ALA A 15 15.18 -8.25 -0.35
N ALA A 16 15.55 -8.59 0.88
CA ALA A 16 15.33 -7.73 2.06
C ALA A 16 16.27 -6.52 2.08
N THR A 17 17.47 -6.63 1.50
CA THR A 17 18.43 -5.51 1.38
C THR A 17 17.91 -4.46 0.39
N SER A 18 17.47 -4.88 -0.80
CA SER A 18 16.92 -3.97 -1.82
C SER A 18 15.62 -3.29 -1.35
N GLY A 19 14.71 -4.05 -0.73
CA GLY A 19 13.47 -3.51 -0.18
C GLY A 19 13.69 -2.44 0.89
N ARG A 20 14.69 -2.63 1.75
CA ARG A 20 15.05 -1.67 2.80
C ARG A 20 15.50 -0.33 2.25
N GLU A 21 16.35 -0.31 1.23
CA GLU A 21 16.84 0.93 0.64
C GLU A 21 15.70 1.74 -0.01
N ALA A 22 14.82 1.05 -0.75
CA ALA A 22 13.64 1.67 -1.37
C ALA A 22 12.69 2.28 -0.32
N VAL A 23 12.41 1.55 0.77
CA VAL A 23 11.56 2.02 1.87
C VAL A 23 12.19 3.23 2.57
N LEU A 24 13.50 3.21 2.83
CA LEU A 24 14.19 4.35 3.43
C LEU A 24 14.17 5.58 2.52
N ALA A 25 14.32 5.41 1.21
CA ALA A 25 14.21 6.51 0.25
C ALA A 25 12.80 7.13 0.29
N LEU A 26 11.76 6.29 0.29
CA LEU A 26 10.37 6.73 0.43
C LEU A 26 10.13 7.50 1.73
N PHE A 27 10.60 6.98 2.88
CA PHE A 27 10.43 7.64 4.17
C PHE A 27 11.15 8.99 4.23
N ARG A 28 12.35 9.08 3.67
CA ARG A 28 13.08 10.36 3.57
C ARG A 28 12.34 11.36 2.70
N GLN A 29 11.74 10.93 1.58
CA GLN A 29 10.93 11.81 0.74
C GLN A 29 9.72 12.36 1.53
N VAL A 30 8.94 11.48 2.16
CA VAL A 30 7.77 11.86 2.96
C VAL A 30 8.16 12.82 4.10
N ALA A 31 9.27 12.56 4.79
CA ALA A 31 9.77 13.42 5.85
C ALA A 31 10.23 14.80 5.32
N ARG A 32 10.86 14.87 4.14
CA ARG A 32 11.24 16.13 3.49
C ARG A 32 10.04 16.99 3.11
N GLU A 33 8.90 16.36 2.84
CA GLU A 33 7.62 17.03 2.60
C GLU A 33 6.94 17.46 3.91
N GLY A 34 7.56 17.25 5.07
CA GLY A 34 7.01 17.58 6.39
C GLY A 34 5.89 16.65 6.85
N ARG A 35 5.62 15.58 6.10
CA ARG A 35 4.57 14.61 6.42
C ARG A 35 5.08 13.58 7.42
N ARG A 36 4.19 13.18 8.34
CA ARG A 36 4.41 12.06 9.28
C ARG A 36 3.64 10.80 8.90
N MET A 37 2.79 10.90 7.88
CA MET A 37 1.91 9.83 7.43
C MET A 37 2.15 9.56 5.96
N LEU A 38 2.25 8.27 5.64
CA LEU A 38 2.24 7.77 4.27
C LEU A 38 0.81 7.81 3.72
N THR A 39 0.68 8.10 2.43
CA THR A 39 -0.53 7.80 1.68
C THR A 39 -0.68 6.29 1.51
N GLU A 40 -1.87 5.84 1.13
CA GLU A 40 -2.13 4.40 0.96
C GLU A 40 -1.25 3.72 -0.11
N PRO A 41 -0.99 4.34 -1.29
CA PRO A 41 -0.04 3.79 -2.25
C PRO A 41 1.40 3.69 -1.70
N GLU A 42 1.84 4.71 -0.95
CA GLU A 42 3.19 4.73 -0.34
C GLU A 42 3.32 3.64 0.72
N ALA A 43 2.33 3.48 1.60
CA ALA A 43 2.31 2.44 2.61
C ALA A 43 2.33 1.04 1.97
N LYS A 44 1.54 0.82 0.90
CA LYS A 44 1.54 -0.45 0.17
C LYS A 44 2.87 -0.72 -0.54
N ALA A 45 3.50 0.31 -1.11
CA ALA A 45 4.84 0.19 -1.69
C ALA A 45 5.88 -0.21 -0.65
N ALA A 46 5.84 0.40 0.54
CA ALA A 46 6.74 0.05 1.64
C ALA A 46 6.54 -1.39 2.12
N ILE A 47 5.29 -1.83 2.26
CA ILE A 47 4.95 -3.20 2.69
C ILE A 47 5.37 -4.23 1.62
N SER A 48 5.05 -3.96 0.34
CA SER A 48 5.39 -4.85 -0.77
C SER A 48 6.90 -4.97 -0.99
N ALA A 49 7.68 -3.94 -0.67
CA ALA A 49 9.13 -3.99 -0.75
C ALA A 49 9.75 -5.04 0.20
N TYR A 50 9.03 -5.45 1.25
CA TYR A 50 9.41 -6.53 2.15
C TYR A 50 8.79 -7.90 1.78
N GLY A 51 8.23 -8.03 0.57
CA GLY A 51 7.65 -9.29 0.09
C GLY A 51 6.28 -9.63 0.69
N ILE A 52 5.65 -8.69 1.40
CA ILE A 52 4.30 -8.87 1.94
C ILE A 52 3.29 -8.51 0.86
N PRO A 53 2.39 -9.44 0.44
CA PRO A 53 1.40 -9.16 -0.58
C PRO A 53 0.44 -8.03 -0.16
N VAL A 54 0.12 -7.14 -1.10
CA VAL A 54 -0.84 -6.05 -0.92
C VAL A 54 -1.90 -6.10 -2.00
N PRO A 55 -3.15 -5.67 -1.74
CA PRO A 55 -4.17 -5.60 -2.78
C PRO A 55 -3.75 -4.69 -3.93
N GLU A 56 -3.97 -5.14 -5.17
CA GLU A 56 -3.74 -4.32 -6.37
C GLU A 56 -4.46 -2.98 -6.24
N THR A 57 -3.75 -1.89 -6.54
CA THR A 57 -4.26 -0.53 -6.34
C THR A 57 -4.01 0.30 -7.59
N ILE A 58 -5.05 0.98 -8.07
CA ILE A 58 -4.97 1.87 -9.22
C ILE A 58 -5.29 3.28 -8.76
N ILE A 59 -4.38 4.23 -9.01
CA ILE A 59 -4.64 5.64 -8.75
C ILE A 59 -5.40 6.21 -9.95
N ALA A 60 -6.63 6.67 -9.70
CA ALA A 60 -7.47 7.33 -10.69
C ALA A 60 -7.68 8.81 -10.31
N ARG A 61 -7.49 9.72 -11.27
CA ARG A 61 -7.57 11.18 -11.07
C ARG A 61 -8.91 11.80 -11.52
N SER A 62 -9.88 10.97 -11.91
CA SER A 62 -11.22 11.42 -12.29
C SER A 62 -12.24 10.30 -12.14
N PRO A 63 -13.54 10.61 -11.99
CA PRO A 63 -14.60 9.61 -11.90
C PRO A 63 -14.61 8.64 -13.08
N ALA A 64 -14.41 9.14 -14.31
CA ALA A 64 -14.32 8.31 -15.50
C ALA A 64 -13.16 7.30 -15.41
N LYS A 65 -12.01 7.72 -14.87
CA LYS A 65 -10.86 6.82 -14.65
C LYS A 65 -11.10 5.84 -13.50
N VAL A 66 -11.88 6.21 -12.48
CA VAL A 66 -12.31 5.29 -11.42
C VAL A 66 -13.16 4.18 -12.01
N GLY A 67 -14.15 4.49 -12.87
CA GLY A 67 -14.97 3.48 -13.54
C GLY A 67 -14.15 2.52 -14.40
N GLN A 68 -13.20 3.05 -15.19
CA GLN A 68 -12.28 2.22 -15.99
C GLN A 68 -11.42 1.29 -15.11
N ALA A 69 -10.89 1.82 -14.00
CA ALA A 69 -10.07 1.07 -13.05
C ALA A 69 -10.88 -0.03 -12.34
N ALA A 70 -12.08 0.30 -11.85
CA ALA A 70 -12.98 -0.65 -11.23
C ALA A 70 -13.37 -1.77 -12.19
N GLY A 71 -13.75 -1.43 -13.42
CA GLY A 71 -14.06 -2.42 -14.46
C GLY A 71 -12.88 -3.33 -14.82
N ARG A 72 -11.62 -2.85 -14.70
CA ARG A 72 -10.43 -3.70 -14.86
C ARG A 72 -10.29 -4.69 -13.71
N LEU A 73 -10.36 -4.21 -12.48
CA LEU A 73 -10.15 -5.03 -11.27
C LEU A 73 -11.26 -6.08 -11.09
N LEU A 74 -12.51 -5.71 -11.42
CA LEU A 74 -13.66 -6.62 -11.33
C LEU A 74 -13.58 -7.81 -12.31
N LYS A 75 -12.66 -7.80 -13.29
CA LYS A 75 -12.42 -8.99 -14.14
C LYS A 75 -11.80 -10.15 -13.36
N THR A 76 -11.16 -9.87 -12.24
CA THR A 76 -10.41 -10.84 -11.43
C THR A 76 -10.81 -10.79 -9.95
N SER A 77 -11.88 -10.07 -9.60
CA SER A 77 -12.32 -9.87 -8.22
C SER A 77 -13.83 -9.67 -8.18
N GLU A 78 -14.50 -10.22 -7.17
CA GLU A 78 -15.96 -10.10 -7.02
C GLU A 78 -16.41 -8.69 -6.65
N GLN A 79 -15.59 -7.99 -5.85
CA GLN A 79 -15.87 -6.65 -5.35
C GLN A 79 -14.60 -5.80 -5.33
N VAL A 80 -14.77 -4.49 -5.47
CA VAL A 80 -13.71 -3.49 -5.34
C VAL A 80 -14.07 -2.44 -4.30
N VAL A 81 -13.04 -1.73 -3.85
CA VAL A 81 -13.16 -0.62 -2.92
C VAL A 81 -12.64 0.65 -3.60
N VAL A 82 -13.40 1.74 -3.52
CA VAL A 82 -12.96 3.07 -3.96
C VAL A 82 -12.69 3.92 -2.73
N LYS A 83 -11.48 4.48 -2.63
CA LYS A 83 -11.09 5.37 -1.53
C LYS A 83 -10.52 6.67 -2.06
N LEU A 84 -10.82 7.76 -1.37
CA LEU A 84 -10.17 9.04 -1.52
C LEU A 84 -8.67 8.88 -1.24
N LEU A 85 -7.85 9.42 -2.13
CA LEU A 85 -6.42 9.58 -1.91
C LEU A 85 -6.16 11.01 -1.44
N SER A 86 -5.77 11.15 -0.17
CA SER A 86 -5.50 12.45 0.45
C SER A 86 -4.31 12.32 1.40
N GLU A 87 -3.45 13.33 1.41
CA GLU A 87 -2.34 13.48 2.36
C GLU A 87 -2.80 14.10 3.68
N ALA A 88 -3.93 14.80 3.68
CA ALA A 88 -4.46 15.52 4.85
C ALA A 88 -5.53 14.72 5.62
N ILE A 89 -6.20 13.76 4.97
CA ILE A 89 -7.31 13.00 5.57
C ILE A 89 -6.85 11.56 5.81
N SER A 90 -6.54 11.25 7.07
CA SER A 90 -6.19 9.88 7.48
C SER A 90 -7.42 9.00 7.66
N HIS A 91 -8.48 9.51 8.30
CA HIS A 91 -9.74 8.79 8.52
C HIS A 91 -10.73 8.99 7.37
N LYS A 92 -10.46 8.32 6.24
CA LYS A 92 -11.24 8.49 5.00
C LYS A 92 -12.71 8.08 5.16
N SER A 93 -12.99 7.00 5.88
CA SER A 93 -14.36 6.51 6.07
C SER A 93 -15.22 7.51 6.83
N ASP A 94 -14.66 8.21 7.82
CA ASP A 94 -15.37 9.17 8.68
C ASP A 94 -15.91 10.37 7.87
N VAL A 95 -15.29 10.65 6.73
CA VAL A 95 -15.72 11.71 5.79
C VAL A 95 -16.44 11.16 4.56
N GLY A 96 -16.82 9.89 4.55
CA GLY A 96 -17.42 9.22 3.38
C GLY A 96 -16.46 9.03 2.21
N GLY A 97 -15.15 9.20 2.43
CA GLY A 97 -14.08 9.03 1.45
C GLY A 97 -13.71 7.57 1.18
N ALA A 98 -14.50 6.60 1.62
CA ALA A 98 -14.33 5.19 1.29
C ALA A 98 -15.69 4.53 1.03
N VAL A 99 -15.83 3.88 -0.13
CA VAL A 99 -17.02 3.11 -0.51
C VAL A 99 -16.58 1.67 -0.75
N LEU A 100 -17.18 0.75 0.01
CA LEU A 100 -16.89 -0.68 -0.02
C LEU A 100 -17.94 -1.44 -0.84
N GLY A 101 -17.63 -2.69 -1.22
CA GLY A 101 -18.62 -3.60 -1.79
C GLY A 101 -19.12 -3.24 -3.18
N ILE A 102 -18.33 -2.50 -3.97
CA ILE A 102 -18.70 -2.15 -5.34
C ILE A 102 -18.51 -3.39 -6.20
N ALA A 103 -19.59 -3.93 -6.75
CA ALA A 103 -19.60 -5.05 -7.67
C ALA A 103 -19.90 -4.60 -9.10
N ALA A 104 -19.74 -5.51 -10.07
CA ALA A 104 -20.32 -5.31 -11.39
C ALA A 104 -21.86 -5.24 -11.28
N ALA A 105 -22.49 -4.46 -12.16
CA ALA A 105 -23.94 -4.39 -12.25
C ALA A 105 -24.56 -5.71 -12.72
#